data_AF-A0A538N516-F1
#
_entry.id   AF-A0A538N516-F1
#
_cell.length_a   1.000
_cell.length_b   1.000
_cell.length_c   1.000
_cell.angle_alpha   90.00
_cell.angle_beta   90.00
_cell.angle_gamma   90.00
#
_symmetry.space_group_name_H-M   'P 1'
#
loop_
_entity.id
_entity.type
_entity.pdbx_description
1 polymer ?
#
loop_
_entity_poly.entity_id
_entity_poly.type
_entity_poly.pdbx_seq_one_letter_code
_entity_poly.pdbx_strand_id
1 'polypeptide(L)'
;MTDWHRAWTAALDELEADVTRVEALLADDHRVRDLPVADPWTPPAGLGPLPLELRPRADAILGRQIAATQAISVALATNRRQAELLARVESGAAPPRPAYVDCAA
;
A
#
# COMPACT_ATOMS: atom_id res chain seq x y z
N MET A 1 8.03 14.78 -31.90
CA MET A 1 7.64 14.56 -30.49
C MET A 1 8.04 15.80 -29.72
N THR A 2 7.09 16.47 -29.07
CA THR A 2 7.37 17.69 -28.29
C THR A 2 8.15 17.35 -27.03
N ASP A 3 8.98 18.28 -26.56
CA ASP A 3 9.86 18.07 -25.39
C ASP A 3 9.08 17.70 -24.12
N TRP A 4 7.95 18.36 -23.89
CA TRP A 4 7.05 18.06 -22.78
C TRP A 4 6.34 16.69 -22.91
N HIS A 5 6.07 16.19 -24.12
CA HIS A 5 5.50 14.86 -24.30
C HIS A 5 6.51 13.80 -23.84
N ARG A 6 7.79 13.96 -24.23
CA ARG A 6 8.87 13.08 -23.78
C ARG A 6 9.05 13.14 -22.26
N ALA A 7 8.99 14.33 -21.67
CA ALA A 7 9.06 14.51 -20.22
C ALA A 7 7.90 13.79 -19.51
N TRP A 8 6.67 13.90 -20.03
CA TRP A 8 5.52 13.16 -19.50
C TRP A 8 5.67 11.64 -19.64
N THR A 9 6.17 11.16 -20.79
CA THR A 9 6.42 9.73 -20.96
C THR A 9 7.42 9.21 -19.92
N ALA A 10 8.54 9.90 -19.73
CA ALA A 10 9.56 9.51 -18.75
C ALA A 10 9.00 9.54 -17.32
N ALA A 11 8.25 10.57 -16.96
CA ALA A 11 7.62 10.67 -15.64
C ALA A 11 6.62 9.53 -15.38
N LEU A 12 5.82 9.15 -16.39
CA LEU A 12 4.90 8.02 -16.28
C LEU A 12 5.62 6.67 -16.26
N ASP A 13 6.75 6.52 -16.95
CA ASP A 13 7.58 5.31 -16.91
C ASP A 13 8.15 5.08 -15.49
N GLU A 14 8.65 6.14 -14.85
CA GLU A 14 9.16 6.08 -13.48
C GLU A 14 8.06 5.71 -12.48
N LEU A 15 6.90 6.39 -12.56
CA LEU A 15 5.74 6.08 -11.71
C LEU A 15 5.27 4.63 -11.89
N GLU A 16 5.24 4.13 -13.11
CA GLU A 16 4.83 2.75 -13.39
C GLU A 16 5.83 1.72 -12.84
N ALA A 17 7.13 2.01 -12.92
CA ALA A 17 8.17 1.18 -12.32
C ALA A 17 8.05 1.13 -10.78
N ASP A 18 7.75 2.25 -10.15
CA ASP A 18 7.56 2.32 -8.70
C ASP A 18 6.32 1.55 -8.25
N VAL A 19 5.19 1.71 -8.95
CA VAL A 19 3.96 0.95 -8.67
C VAL A 19 4.21 -0.55 -8.81
N THR A 20 4.91 -0.96 -9.88
CA THR A 20 5.25 -2.38 -10.10
C THR A 20 6.12 -2.93 -8.97
N ARG A 21 7.06 -2.14 -8.45
CA ARG A 21 7.89 -2.52 -7.30
C ARG A 21 7.05 -2.70 -6.04
N VAL A 22 6.12 -1.78 -5.76
CA VAL A 22 5.21 -1.86 -4.60
C VAL A 22 4.30 -3.07 -4.70
N GLU A 23 3.70 -3.32 -5.87
CA GLU A 23 2.86 -4.49 -6.10
C GLU A 23 3.63 -5.81 -5.91
N ALA A 24 4.87 -5.90 -6.39
CA ALA A 24 5.72 -7.06 -6.17
C ALA A 24 6.03 -7.28 -4.68
N LEU A 25 6.26 -6.21 -3.92
CA LEU A 25 6.49 -6.29 -2.47
C LEU A 25 5.23 -6.67 -1.69
N LEU A 26 4.05 -6.28 -2.17
CA LEU A 26 2.77 -6.72 -1.59
C LEU A 26 2.47 -8.19 -1.89
N ALA A 27 2.86 -8.67 -3.07
CA ALA A 27 2.73 -10.10 -3.41
C ALA A 27 3.69 -10.97 -2.58
N ASP A 28 4.85 -10.43 -2.19
CA ASP A 28 5.81 -11.07 -1.29
C ASP A 28 5.51 -10.68 0.18
N ASP A 29 4.45 -11.27 0.73
CA ASP A 29 3.86 -11.03 2.06
C ASP A 29 4.87 -10.87 3.22
N HIS A 30 6.06 -11.49 3.10
CA HIS A 30 7.10 -11.47 4.13
C HIS A 30 8.03 -10.24 4.09
N ARG A 31 8.00 -9.41 3.04
CA ARG A 31 8.95 -8.29 2.84
C ARG A 31 8.37 -6.89 3.06
N VAL A 32 7.09 -6.77 3.40
CA VAL A 32 6.44 -5.47 3.62
C VAL A 32 7.09 -4.67 4.76
N ARG A 33 7.77 -5.33 5.71
CA ARG A 33 8.45 -4.68 6.85
C ARG A 33 9.68 -3.85 6.47
N ASP A 34 10.34 -4.16 5.36
CA ASP A 34 11.56 -3.47 4.91
C ASP A 34 11.31 -2.55 3.71
N LEU A 35 10.06 -2.08 3.53
CA LEU A 35 9.78 -1.09 2.49
C LEU A 35 10.56 0.19 2.80
N PRO A 36 11.45 0.66 1.91
CA PRO A 36 12.03 1.97 2.06
C PRO A 36 10.91 3.02 2.06
N VAL A 37 11.06 4.06 2.87
CA VAL A 37 10.15 5.21 2.81
C VAL A 37 10.26 5.79 1.40
N ALA A 38 9.18 5.70 0.64
CA ALA A 38 9.13 6.25 -0.71
C ALA A 38 9.16 7.78 -0.62
N ASP A 39 10.00 8.41 -1.45
CA ASP A 39 9.97 9.86 -1.59
C ASP A 39 8.63 10.29 -2.21
N PRO A 40 7.95 11.31 -1.65
CA PRO A 40 6.72 11.81 -2.24
C PRO A 40 6.93 12.24 -3.68
N TRP A 41 6.11 11.72 -4.59
CA TRP A 41 6.21 12.08 -6.01
C TRP A 41 6.02 13.59 -6.18
N THR A 42 7.01 14.23 -6.80
CA THR A 42 6.96 15.63 -7.21
C THR A 42 7.02 15.68 -8.73
N PRO A 43 6.07 16.37 -9.39
CA PRO A 43 6.07 16.45 -10.84
C PRO A 43 7.35 17.14 -11.33
N PRO A 44 8.11 16.52 -12.26
CA PRO A 44 9.26 17.15 -12.89
C PRO A 44 8.98 18.56 -13.41
N ALA A 45 9.96 19.44 -13.28
CA ALA A 45 9.89 20.78 -13.85
C ALA A 45 9.77 20.71 -15.39
N GLY A 46 9.00 21.63 -15.97
CA GLY A 46 8.80 21.66 -17.42
C GLY A 46 7.78 20.63 -17.96
N LEU A 47 7.06 19.94 -17.07
CA LEU A 47 5.85 19.23 -17.46
C LEU A 47 4.81 20.25 -17.93
N GLY A 48 4.61 20.31 -19.24
CA GLY A 48 3.51 21.05 -19.86
C GLY A 48 2.16 20.38 -19.59
N PRO A 49 1.09 20.75 -20.32
CA PRO A 49 -0.19 20.04 -20.20
C PRO A 49 0.00 18.55 -20.51
N LEU A 50 -0.73 17.67 -19.79
CA LEU A 50 -0.70 16.23 -20.06
C LEU A 50 -1.23 15.97 -21.48
N PRO A 51 -0.46 15.27 -22.34
CA PRO A 51 -0.96 14.90 -23.66
C PRO A 51 -2.18 13.99 -23.55
N LEU A 52 -3.21 14.21 -24.36
CA LEU A 52 -4.48 13.47 -24.30
C LEU A 52 -4.29 11.97 -24.53
N GLU A 53 -3.32 11.60 -25.36
CA GLU A 53 -2.94 10.22 -25.65
C GLU A 53 -2.30 9.50 -24.45
N LEU A 54 -1.69 10.23 -23.52
CA LEU A 54 -1.11 9.65 -22.30
C LEU A 54 -2.13 9.58 -21.15
N ARG A 55 -3.29 10.24 -21.28
CA ARG A 55 -4.33 10.25 -20.25
C ARG A 55 -4.80 8.84 -19.84
N PRO A 56 -5.15 7.92 -20.77
CA PRO A 56 -5.57 6.58 -20.37
C PRO A 56 -4.49 5.82 -19.59
N ARG A 57 -3.21 6.05 -19.94
CA ARG A 57 -2.08 5.45 -19.23
C ARG A 57 -1.92 6.03 -17.82
N ALA A 58 -2.01 7.35 -17.68
CA ALA A 58 -1.96 8.02 -16.38
C ALA A 58 -3.10 7.55 -15.46
N ASP A 59 -4.32 7.44 -16.00
CA ASP A 59 -5.49 6.95 -15.25
C ASP A 59 -5.30 5.49 -14.78
N ALA A 60 -4.71 4.64 -15.63
CA ALA A 60 -4.41 3.25 -15.27
C ALA A 60 -3.36 3.14 -14.15
N ILE A 61 -2.30 3.95 -14.21
CA ILE A 61 -1.27 4.02 -13.16
C ILE A 61 -1.90 4.49 -11.84
N LEU A 62 -2.72 5.54 -11.87
CA LEU A 62 -3.41 6.05 -10.69
C LEU A 62 -4.35 5.01 -10.07
N GLY A 63 -5.09 4.27 -10.88
CA GLY A 63 -5.95 3.18 -10.42
C GLY A 63 -5.17 2.11 -9.65
N ARG A 64 -4.00 1.71 -10.17
CA ARG A 64 -3.09 0.78 -9.51
C ARG A 64 -2.52 1.32 -8.20
N GLN A 65 -2.14 2.60 -8.16
CA GLN A 65 -1.68 3.27 -6.93
C GLN A 65 -2.74 3.26 -5.81
N ILE A 66 -4.00 3.53 -6.16
CA ILE A 66 -5.12 3.49 -5.21
C ILE A 66 -5.32 2.06 -4.68
N ALA A 67 -5.31 1.06 -5.57
CA ALA A 67 -5.44 -0.35 -5.19
C ALA A 67 -4.30 -0.81 -4.28
N ALA A 68 -3.05 -0.45 -4.59
CA ALA A 68 -1.88 -0.76 -3.77
C ALA A 68 -1.98 -0.11 -2.38
N THR A 69 -2.41 1.15 -2.30
CA THR A 69 -2.62 1.86 -1.03
C THR A 69 -3.68 1.18 -0.16
N GLN A 70 -4.77 0.70 -0.76
CA GLN A 70 -5.80 -0.06 -0.06
C GLN A 70 -5.25 -1.39 0.46
N ALA A 71 -4.49 -2.12 -0.37
CA ALA A 71 -3.85 -3.38 0.03
C ALA A 71 -2.86 -3.19 1.20
N ILE A 72 -2.02 -2.16 1.15
CA ILE A 72 -1.10 -1.78 2.25
C ILE A 72 -1.89 -1.53 3.54
N SER A 73 -3.00 -0.78 3.46
CA SER A 73 -3.83 -0.45 4.62
C SER A 73 -4.42 -1.71 5.27
N VAL A 74 -4.89 -2.67 4.45
CA VAL A 74 -5.41 -3.96 4.91
C VAL A 74 -4.30 -4.79 5.56
N ALA A 75 -3.12 -4.88 4.94
CA ALA A 75 -1.98 -5.61 5.46
C ALA A 75 -1.52 -5.06 6.83
N LEU A 76 -1.45 -3.73 6.98
CA LEU A 76 -1.11 -3.08 8.25
C LEU A 76 -2.14 -3.38 9.36
N ALA A 77 -3.43 -3.38 9.03
CA ALA A 77 -4.48 -3.71 9.99
C ALA A 77 -4.40 -5.17 10.47
N THR A 78 -4.10 -6.10 9.58
CA THR A 78 -3.92 -7.53 9.91
C THR A 78 -2.67 -7.75 10.77
N ASN A 79 -1.54 -7.13 10.43
CA ASN A 79 -0.30 -7.25 11.19
C ASN A 79 -0.48 -6.78 12.65
N ARG A 80 -1.22 -5.67 12.87
CA ARG A 80 -1.54 -5.18 14.23
C ARG A 80 -2.30 -6.21 15.06
N ARG A 81 -3.34 -6.83 14.48
CA ARG A 81 -4.13 -7.87 15.18
C ARG A 81 -3.28 -9.09 15.53
N GLN A 82 -2.38 -9.51 14.63
CA GLN A 82 -1.46 -10.62 14.88
C GLN A 82 -0.47 -10.28 16.00
N ALA A 83 0.08 -9.05 16.03
CA ALA A 83 0.96 -8.60 17.09
C ALA A 83 0.25 -8.56 18.47
N GLU A 84 -1.01 -8.12 18.52
CA GLU A 84 -1.82 -8.14 19.75
C GLU A 84 -2.07 -9.57 20.27
N LEU A 85 -2.35 -10.52 19.38
CA LEU A 85 -2.52 -11.92 19.74
C LEU A 85 -1.21 -12.54 20.26
N LEU A 86 -0.10 -12.31 19.57
CA LEU A 86 1.22 -12.77 20.01
C LEU A 86 1.59 -12.19 21.38
N ALA A 87 1.37 -10.89 21.60
CA ALA A 87 1.60 -10.27 22.91
C ALA A 87 0.74 -10.88 24.03
N ARG A 88 -0.49 -11.30 23.74
CA ARG A 88 -1.36 -12.03 24.72
C ARG A 88 -0.85 -13.43 25.02
N VAL A 89 -0.30 -14.13 24.03
CA VAL A 89 0.29 -15.47 24.23
C VAL A 89 1.60 -15.37 25.01
N GLU A 90 2.49 -14.42 24.66
CA GLU A 90 3.78 -14.22 25.35
C GLU A 90 3.60 -13.73 26.79
N SER A 91 2.59 -12.89 27.07
CA SER A 91 2.28 -12.44 28.43
C SER A 91 1.65 -13.53 29.32
N GLY A 92 1.37 -14.72 28.78
CA GLY A 92 0.81 -15.83 29.55
C GLY A 92 -0.56 -15.53 30.17
N ALA A 93 -1.31 -14.58 29.61
CA ALA A 93 -2.61 -14.19 30.14
C ALA A 93 -3.57 -15.39 30.10
N ALA A 94 -3.85 -15.96 31.28
CA ALA A 94 -4.74 -17.10 31.42
C ALA A 94 -6.10 -16.77 30.79
N PRO A 95 -6.72 -17.72 30.05
CA PRO A 95 -8.05 -17.50 29.48
C PRO A 95 -9.03 -17.10 30.58
N PRO A 96 -9.94 -16.14 30.34
CA PRO A 96 -10.95 -15.76 31.34
C PRO A 96 -11.73 -17.01 31.72
N ARG A 97 -11.65 -17.38 32.99
CA ARG A 97 -12.32 -18.56 33.55
C ARG A 97 -13.82 -18.38 33.28
N PRO A 98 -14.51 -19.33 32.61
CA PRO A 98 -15.92 -19.19 32.31
C PRO A 98 -16.69 -19.08 33.64
N ALA A 99 -17.29 -17.92 33.89
CA ALA A 99 -18.18 -17.71 35.02
C ALA A 99 -19.59 -18.12 34.57
N TYR A 100 -20.04 -19.27 35.06
CA TYR A 100 -21.44 -19.67 34.90
C TYR A 100 -22.29 -18.82 35.86
N VAL A 101 -23.24 -18.07 35.29
CA VAL A 101 -24.26 -17.36 36.06
C VAL A 101 -25.41 -18.34 36.29
N ASP A 102 -25.63 -18.72 37.54
CA ASP A 102 -26.80 -19.50 37.94
C ASP A 102 -28.01 -18.56 38.00
N CYS A 103 -28.93 -18.73 37.06
CA CYS A 103 -30.20 -18.01 37.01
C CYS A 103 -31.28 -18.91 37.65
N ALA A 104 -31.23 -19.11 38.96
CA ALA A 104 -32.34 -19.70 39.70
C ALA A 104 -33.29 -18.58 40.16
N ALA A 105 -34.56 -18.69 39.77
CA ALA A 105 -35.67 -17.83 40.19
C ALA A 105 -36.50 -18.52 41.28
#